data_AF-A0A558GN94-F1
#
_entry.id   AF-A0A558GN94-F1
#
_cell.length_a   1.000
_cell.length_b   1.000
_cell.length_c   1.000
_cell.angle_alpha   90.00
_cell.angle_beta   90.00
_cell.angle_gamma   90.00
#
_symmetry.space_group_name_H-M   'P 1'
#
loop_
_entity.id
_entity.type
_entity.pdbx_description
1 polymer ?
#
loop_
_entity_poly.entity_id
_entity_poly.type
_entity_poly.pdbx_seq_one_letter_code
_entity_poly.pdbx_strand_id
1 'polypeptide(L)'
;MRNGDDRAELKRAVLTAPLWMQANKGSSRQVADAVGLSQSFVARTWKEFVEPDQEIEPIRALLTERQMVLVGFAVGPTGSCLVLNPSLASRVRYPASLSTSSKRRLRTVLAADLLRGVGQEPSYTDDRPNLWSSLDAGGIVLAEESMVLTSGNYSVPAGVRRSAHFADAWQWQKLVAALDLLPEVPTGESLADLEWRIRRWYQSGRDPFSWTVDRKESGVLGTSGDHFLGAGNALAEDILSAIRQGLVDGTFSGDSEISLGTLNRLLGAPVRDIRAAVRALTEDGLVTAARSDSVVVRIPSLDDVSETYMARRALGAIVVRAASRWSPEGRSRVKHHLDELGDCARRNDVARAHYLDMDFQIALFEGSGLNRIPAFLETLTKQAFMHFAVMGARYAFSPKIILDQNTEIFETIDAGELRAATLSWQTKMDVGLNYLVQHISAMNALNEGRGMNRG
;
A
#
# COMPACT_ATOMS: atom_id res chain seq x y z
N MET A 1 22.03 -39.33 -5.74
CA MET A 1 20.61 -38.92 -5.63
C MET A 1 20.31 -38.09 -4.37
N ARG A 2 20.88 -38.38 -3.18
CA ARG A 2 20.62 -37.58 -1.93
C ARG A 2 20.96 -36.08 -2.00
N ASN A 3 22.09 -35.67 -2.58
CA ASN A 3 22.52 -34.26 -2.60
C ASN A 3 21.61 -33.28 -3.39
N GLY A 4 20.75 -33.78 -4.28
CA GLY A 4 19.89 -32.95 -5.12
C GLY A 4 18.63 -32.50 -4.39
N ASP A 5 17.95 -33.45 -3.74
CA ASP A 5 16.73 -33.20 -2.96
C ASP A 5 17.02 -32.35 -1.73
N ASP A 6 18.13 -32.64 -1.01
CA ASP A 6 18.57 -31.84 0.14
C ASP A 6 18.79 -30.38 -0.28
N ARG A 7 19.38 -30.15 -1.46
CA ARG A 7 19.62 -28.78 -1.96
C ARG A 7 18.32 -28.08 -2.37
N ALA A 8 17.36 -28.79 -2.95
CA ALA A 8 16.05 -28.25 -3.29
C ALA A 8 15.27 -27.88 -2.02
N GLU A 9 15.32 -28.69 -0.97
CA GLU A 9 14.70 -28.39 0.31
C GLU A 9 15.32 -27.15 0.98
N LEU A 10 16.65 -27.03 0.98
CA LEU A 10 17.32 -25.84 1.47
C LEU A 10 16.93 -24.58 0.67
N LYS A 11 16.81 -24.67 -0.66
CA LYS A 11 16.31 -23.56 -1.49
C LYS A 11 14.87 -23.19 -1.13
N ARG A 12 14.01 -24.20 -0.89
CA ARG A 12 12.62 -23.99 -0.50
C ARG A 12 12.53 -23.28 0.84
N ALA A 13 13.32 -23.70 1.82
CA ALA A 13 13.43 -23.03 3.12
C ALA A 13 13.82 -21.55 2.94
N VAL A 14 14.82 -21.25 2.11
CA VAL A 14 15.26 -19.87 1.82
C VAL A 14 14.16 -19.02 1.20
N LEU A 15 13.44 -19.55 0.20
CA LEU A 15 12.40 -18.79 -0.51
C LEU A 15 11.15 -18.57 0.34
N THR A 16 10.78 -19.55 1.16
CA THR A 16 9.56 -19.50 1.98
C THR A 16 9.80 -18.84 3.34
N ALA A 17 11.05 -18.66 3.78
CA ALA A 17 11.38 -18.01 5.06
C ALA A 17 10.65 -16.67 5.30
N PRO A 18 10.58 -15.76 4.31
CA PRO A 18 9.84 -14.52 4.48
C PRO A 18 8.35 -14.71 4.80
N LEU A 19 7.71 -15.84 4.49
CA LEU A 19 6.29 -16.05 4.82
C LEU A 19 6.04 -16.23 6.33
N TRP A 20 7.03 -16.71 7.09
CA TRP A 20 6.87 -17.07 8.50
C TRP A 20 7.82 -16.35 9.47
N MET A 21 8.88 -15.73 8.98
CA MET A 21 9.77 -14.93 9.82
C MET A 21 9.05 -13.70 10.40
N GLN A 22 9.27 -13.43 11.69
CA GLN A 22 8.71 -12.27 12.39
C GLN A 22 9.38 -10.92 12.04
N ALA A 23 10.51 -10.93 11.33
CA ALA A 23 11.20 -9.70 10.96
C ALA A 23 10.45 -8.94 9.84
N ASN A 24 10.14 -7.66 10.09
CA ASN A 24 9.51 -6.75 9.11
C ASN A 24 10.36 -6.50 7.84
N LYS A 25 11.64 -6.86 7.86
CA LYS A 25 12.56 -6.80 6.72
C LYS A 25 13.21 -8.16 6.54
N GLY A 26 13.05 -8.78 5.37
CA GLY A 26 13.70 -10.06 5.01
C GLY A 26 15.01 -9.83 4.28
N SER A 27 16.05 -9.31 4.95
CA SER A 27 17.39 -9.23 4.34
C SER A 27 17.99 -10.63 4.14
N SER A 28 18.98 -10.76 3.23
CA SER A 28 19.66 -12.04 3.02
C SER A 28 20.32 -12.57 4.29
N ARG A 29 20.79 -11.68 5.17
CA ARG A 29 21.35 -12.01 6.47
C ARG A 29 20.28 -12.55 7.43
N GLN A 30 19.16 -11.85 7.58
CA GLN A 30 18.09 -12.30 8.48
C GLN A 30 17.47 -13.63 8.03
N VAL A 31 17.33 -13.84 6.72
CA VAL A 31 16.85 -15.11 6.18
C VAL A 31 17.86 -16.22 6.46
N ALA A 32 19.15 -15.95 6.24
CA ALA A 32 20.22 -16.88 6.57
C ALA A 32 20.21 -17.29 8.05
N ASP A 33 20.08 -16.32 8.96
CA ASP A 33 19.97 -16.56 10.40
C ASP A 33 18.72 -17.41 10.73
N ALA A 34 17.58 -17.10 10.10
CA ALA A 34 16.31 -17.80 10.37
C ALA A 34 16.28 -19.26 9.88
N VAL A 35 16.94 -19.57 8.75
CA VAL A 35 17.00 -20.93 8.22
C VAL A 35 18.28 -21.69 8.58
N GLY A 36 19.19 -21.07 9.35
CA GLY A 36 20.47 -21.69 9.74
C GLY A 36 21.45 -21.91 8.59
N LEU A 37 21.43 -21.06 7.56
CA LEU A 37 22.30 -21.15 6.38
C LEU A 37 23.26 -19.95 6.29
N SER A 38 24.22 -20.01 5.37
CA SER A 38 25.11 -18.87 5.12
C SER A 38 24.41 -17.77 4.30
N GLN A 39 24.71 -16.49 4.60
CA GLN A 39 24.22 -15.35 3.81
C GLN A 39 24.56 -15.49 2.31
N SER A 40 25.74 -16.02 1.99
CA SER A 40 26.19 -16.26 0.61
C SER A 40 25.40 -17.36 -0.10
N PHE A 41 24.82 -18.33 0.62
CA PHE A 41 23.90 -19.31 0.04
C PHE A 41 22.57 -18.65 -0.28
N VAL A 42 22.00 -17.88 0.65
CA VAL A 42 20.73 -17.14 0.45
C VAL A 42 20.84 -16.19 -0.75
N ALA A 43 21.90 -15.39 -0.82
CA ALA A 43 22.10 -14.45 -1.92
C ALA A 43 22.23 -15.15 -3.28
N ARG A 44 22.93 -16.28 -3.35
CA ARG A 44 23.04 -17.10 -4.57
C ARG A 44 21.70 -17.70 -4.98
N THR A 45 20.95 -18.25 -4.03
CA THR A 45 19.61 -18.79 -4.28
C THR A 45 18.68 -17.73 -4.84
N TRP A 46 18.66 -16.52 -4.28
CA TRP A 46 17.83 -15.45 -4.84
C TRP A 46 18.29 -14.98 -6.23
N LYS A 47 19.60 -14.90 -6.46
CA LYS A 47 20.14 -14.50 -7.77
C LYS A 47 19.72 -15.47 -8.87
N GLU A 48 19.66 -16.77 -8.58
CA GLU A 48 19.26 -17.82 -9.53
C GLU A 48 17.87 -17.61 -10.15
N PHE A 49 16.94 -16.99 -9.42
CA PHE A 49 15.56 -16.77 -9.90
C PHE A 49 15.35 -15.41 -10.57
N VAL A 50 16.32 -14.49 -10.48
CA VAL A 50 16.22 -13.14 -11.07
C VAL A 50 16.80 -13.11 -12.50
N GLU A 51 17.55 -14.14 -12.90
CA GLU A 51 18.04 -14.27 -14.27
C GLU A 51 16.94 -14.89 -15.16
N PRO A 52 16.44 -14.17 -16.19
CA PRO A 52 15.38 -14.68 -17.06
C PRO A 52 15.89 -15.84 -17.92
N ASP A 53 15.03 -16.82 -18.18
CA ASP A 53 15.29 -17.93 -19.09
C ASP A 53 14.30 -17.94 -20.27
N GLN A 54 14.41 -18.96 -21.13
CA GLN A 54 13.60 -19.07 -22.35
C GLN A 54 12.10 -19.13 -22.10
N GLU A 55 11.64 -19.63 -20.95
CA GLU A 55 10.21 -19.71 -20.64
C GLU A 55 9.66 -18.38 -20.08
N ILE A 56 10.53 -17.57 -19.46
CA ILE A 56 10.16 -16.26 -18.91
C ILE A 56 10.25 -15.15 -19.97
N GLU A 57 11.10 -15.31 -20.99
CA GLU A 57 11.33 -14.27 -22.01
C GLU A 57 10.06 -13.81 -22.76
N PRO A 58 9.10 -14.67 -23.13
CA PRO A 58 7.85 -14.21 -23.76
C PRO A 58 7.01 -13.29 -22.85
N ILE A 59 6.95 -13.60 -21.55
CA ILE A 59 6.24 -12.78 -20.56
C ILE A 59 6.96 -11.44 -20.39
N ARG A 60 8.29 -11.49 -20.30
CA ARG A 60 9.13 -10.31 -20.18
C ARG A 60 9.02 -9.39 -21.41
N ALA A 61 8.96 -9.95 -22.61
CA ALA A 61 8.75 -9.21 -23.85
C ALA A 61 7.39 -8.48 -23.84
N LEU A 62 6.31 -9.18 -23.45
CA LEU A 62 4.98 -8.57 -23.31
C LEU A 62 4.96 -7.44 -22.27
N LEU A 63 5.61 -7.61 -21.12
CA LEU A 63 5.71 -6.54 -20.10
C LEU A 63 6.60 -5.37 -20.56
N THR A 64 7.55 -5.62 -21.46
CA THR A 64 8.35 -4.57 -22.11
C THR A 64 7.53 -3.82 -23.17
N GLU A 65 6.55 -4.47 -23.79
CA GLU A 65 5.67 -3.92 -24.84
C GLU A 65 4.35 -3.32 -24.34
N ARG A 66 3.85 -3.73 -23.17
CA ARG A 66 2.66 -3.15 -22.53
C ARG A 66 2.84 -2.97 -21.03
N GLN A 67 2.31 -1.86 -20.50
CA GLN A 67 2.31 -1.62 -19.06
C GLN A 67 1.13 -2.37 -18.44
N MET A 68 1.42 -3.18 -17.44
CA MET A 68 0.45 -4.04 -16.78
C MET A 68 0.45 -3.75 -15.28
N VAL A 69 -0.69 -3.92 -14.63
CA VAL A 69 -0.84 -3.78 -13.18
C VAL A 69 -1.37 -5.07 -12.58
N LEU A 70 -0.90 -5.40 -11.39
CA LEU A 70 -1.36 -6.55 -10.62
C LEU A 70 -2.78 -6.30 -10.13
N VAL A 71 -3.73 -7.15 -10.53
CA VAL A 71 -5.14 -7.02 -10.14
C VAL A 71 -5.69 -8.22 -9.38
N GLY A 72 -5.00 -9.35 -9.44
CA GLY A 72 -5.42 -10.55 -8.72
C GLY A 72 -4.30 -11.55 -8.48
N PHE A 73 -4.40 -12.28 -7.38
CA PHE A 73 -3.51 -13.37 -7.01
C PHE A 73 -4.29 -14.43 -6.23
N ALA A 74 -3.98 -15.70 -6.46
CA ALA A 74 -4.51 -16.78 -5.66
C ALA A 74 -3.49 -17.90 -5.50
N VAL A 75 -3.56 -18.60 -4.38
CA VAL A 75 -2.83 -19.84 -4.13
C VAL A 75 -3.79 -20.86 -3.53
N GLY A 76 -3.78 -22.07 -4.09
CA GLY A 76 -4.61 -23.18 -3.68
C GLY A 76 -3.82 -24.49 -3.65
N PRO A 77 -4.48 -25.60 -3.29
CA PRO A 77 -3.82 -26.89 -3.13
C PRO A 77 -3.24 -27.43 -4.45
N THR A 78 -3.86 -27.09 -5.58
CA THR A 78 -3.48 -27.59 -6.90
C THR A 78 -2.55 -26.64 -7.67
N GLY A 79 -2.36 -25.40 -7.20
CA GLY A 79 -1.58 -24.40 -7.91
C GLY A 79 -1.91 -22.97 -7.51
N SER A 80 -1.31 -22.02 -8.24
CA SER A 80 -1.46 -20.58 -8.03
C SER A 80 -1.89 -19.87 -9.31
N CYS A 81 -2.45 -18.68 -9.18
CA CYS A 81 -2.82 -17.82 -10.29
C CYS A 81 -2.43 -16.38 -10.00
N LEU A 82 -1.91 -15.69 -11.00
CA LEU A 82 -1.60 -14.27 -10.96
C LEU A 82 -2.21 -13.60 -12.19
N VAL A 83 -2.96 -12.53 -11.96
CA VAL A 83 -3.73 -11.83 -12.98
C VAL A 83 -3.22 -10.40 -13.09
N LEU A 84 -2.83 -10.01 -14.29
CA LEU A 84 -2.43 -8.65 -14.64
C LEU A 84 -3.40 -8.07 -15.66
N ASN A 85 -3.79 -6.82 -15.47
CA ASN A 85 -4.56 -6.07 -16.47
C ASN A 85 -3.70 -4.99 -17.14
N PRO A 86 -3.96 -4.64 -18.40
CA PRO A 86 -3.34 -3.49 -19.03
C PRO A 86 -3.68 -2.21 -18.26
N SER A 87 -2.65 -1.39 -18.03
CA SER A 87 -2.83 -0.08 -17.41
C SER A 87 -3.30 0.93 -18.45
N LEU A 88 -4.39 1.66 -18.16
CA LEU A 88 -4.86 2.80 -18.96
C LEU A 88 -3.96 4.03 -18.80
N ALA A 89 -3.06 4.04 -17.81
CA ALA A 89 -2.07 5.08 -17.68
C ALA A 89 -1.01 4.94 -18.79
N SER A 90 -0.82 6.00 -19.58
CA SER A 90 0.20 6.04 -20.63
C SER A 90 1.57 5.61 -20.10
N ARG A 91 2.28 4.74 -20.84
CA ARG A 91 3.67 4.28 -20.60
C ARG A 91 4.65 5.40 -20.24
N VAL A 92 4.32 6.61 -20.65
CA VAL A 92 5.08 7.84 -20.38
C VAL A 92 5.05 8.24 -18.90
N ARG A 93 4.06 7.79 -18.10
CA ARG A 93 3.88 8.15 -16.68
C ARG A 93 4.56 7.25 -15.65
N TYR A 94 4.99 6.03 -15.98
CA TYR A 94 5.56 5.10 -14.98
C TYR A 94 6.76 4.23 -15.43
N PRO A 95 7.92 4.78 -15.80
CA PRO A 95 9.12 4.00 -16.11
C PRO A 95 9.93 3.45 -14.93
N ALA A 96 9.52 3.60 -13.66
CA ALA A 96 10.26 2.97 -12.56
C ALA A 96 9.85 1.51 -12.36
N SER A 97 10.78 0.59 -12.60
CA SER A 97 10.69 -0.82 -12.17
C SER A 97 10.47 -0.90 -10.66
N LEU A 98 9.98 -2.05 -10.18
CA LEU A 98 9.74 -2.26 -8.75
C LEU A 98 10.93 -1.84 -7.87
N SER A 99 10.65 -1.24 -6.72
CA SER A 99 11.66 -0.90 -5.72
C SER A 99 12.29 -2.17 -5.12
N THR A 100 13.47 -2.06 -4.50
CA THR A 100 14.10 -3.20 -3.80
C THR A 100 13.17 -3.83 -2.75
N SER A 101 12.32 -3.01 -2.11
CA SER A 101 11.30 -3.50 -1.18
C SER A 101 10.22 -4.30 -1.91
N SER A 102 9.63 -3.74 -2.96
CA SER A 102 8.60 -4.39 -3.78
C SER A 102 9.09 -5.68 -4.45
N LYS A 103 10.32 -5.72 -4.95
CA LYS A 103 10.97 -6.96 -5.43
C LYS A 103 11.07 -8.03 -4.35
N ARG A 104 11.29 -7.64 -3.09
CA ARG A 104 11.29 -8.58 -1.96
C ARG A 104 9.87 -9.09 -1.68
N ARG A 105 8.87 -8.21 -1.67
CA ARG A 105 7.46 -8.57 -1.49
C ARG A 105 7.00 -9.55 -2.56
N LEU A 106 7.30 -9.26 -3.82
CA LEU A 106 7.00 -10.12 -4.96
C LEU A 106 7.58 -11.53 -4.79
N ARG A 107 8.85 -11.65 -4.37
CA ARG A 107 9.45 -12.97 -4.06
C ARG A 107 8.71 -13.70 -2.94
N THR A 108 8.33 -13.00 -1.88
CA THR A 108 7.54 -13.59 -0.78
C THR A 108 6.20 -14.13 -1.29
N VAL A 109 5.50 -13.36 -2.13
CA VAL A 109 4.21 -13.75 -2.73
C VAL A 109 4.34 -14.97 -3.63
N LEU A 110 5.30 -14.97 -4.56
CA LEU A 110 5.53 -16.12 -5.45
C LEU A 110 5.92 -17.39 -4.68
N ALA A 111 6.66 -17.25 -3.58
CA ALA A 111 7.09 -18.38 -2.76
C ALA A 111 5.92 -19.12 -2.08
N ALA A 112 4.72 -18.53 -2.01
CA ALA A 112 3.53 -19.22 -1.49
C ALA A 112 3.19 -20.48 -2.29
N ASP A 113 3.46 -20.48 -3.61
CA ASP A 113 3.24 -21.64 -4.49
C ASP A 113 4.10 -22.86 -4.10
N LEU A 114 5.28 -22.63 -3.51
CA LEU A 114 6.17 -23.73 -3.05
C LEU A 114 5.61 -24.51 -1.87
N LEU A 115 4.55 -24.00 -1.24
CA LEU A 115 3.88 -24.61 -0.09
C LEU A 115 2.60 -25.35 -0.48
N ARG A 116 2.29 -25.47 -1.79
CA ARG A 116 1.15 -26.24 -2.29
C ARG A 116 1.22 -27.71 -1.84
N GLY A 117 0.09 -28.28 -1.43
CA GLY A 117 -0.03 -29.71 -1.08
C GLY A 117 0.33 -30.10 0.36
N VAL A 118 0.66 -29.16 1.25
CA VAL A 118 0.90 -29.46 2.68
C VAL A 118 -0.39 -29.27 3.49
N GLY A 119 -1.29 -30.26 3.40
CA GLY A 119 -2.55 -30.35 4.15
C GLY A 119 -3.73 -30.75 3.28
N GLN A 120 -4.16 -32.01 3.36
CA GLN A 120 -5.51 -32.42 2.94
C GLN A 120 -6.14 -33.27 4.05
N GLU A 121 -7.36 -32.89 4.44
CA GLU A 121 -8.49 -33.83 4.44
C GLU A 121 -9.61 -33.25 3.56
N PRO A 122 -10.34 -34.08 2.80
CA PRO A 122 -11.32 -33.63 1.81
C PRO A 122 -12.73 -33.66 2.39
N SER A 123 -13.21 -32.55 2.98
CA SER A 123 -14.65 -32.30 3.13
C SER A 123 -14.91 -30.87 3.61
N TYR A 124 -14.75 -29.89 2.73
CA TYR A 124 -15.35 -28.58 2.96
C TYR A 124 -16.05 -28.12 1.69
N THR A 125 -17.35 -27.85 1.80
CA THR A 125 -18.09 -27.05 0.82
C THR A 125 -17.45 -25.66 0.79
N ASP A 126 -16.84 -25.33 -0.34
CA ASP A 126 -16.02 -24.15 -0.57
C ASP A 126 -16.90 -22.90 -0.73
N ASP A 127 -17.43 -22.39 0.38
CA ASP A 127 -18.17 -21.11 0.42
C ASP A 127 -17.24 -19.88 0.38
N ARG A 128 -15.93 -20.07 0.17
CA ARG A 128 -14.98 -18.96 0.02
C ARG A 128 -14.95 -18.46 -1.42
N PRO A 129 -14.92 -17.13 -1.64
CA PRO A 129 -14.89 -16.59 -2.99
C PRO A 129 -13.61 -17.00 -3.71
N ASN A 130 -13.78 -17.77 -4.80
CA ASN A 130 -12.70 -18.05 -5.72
C ASN A 130 -12.24 -16.74 -6.40
N LEU A 131 -10.98 -16.69 -6.85
CA LEU A 131 -10.38 -15.49 -7.43
C LEU A 131 -11.28 -14.80 -8.47
N TRP A 132 -11.94 -15.59 -9.32
CA TRP A 132 -12.76 -15.09 -10.41
C TRP A 132 -14.02 -14.39 -9.90
N SER A 133 -14.70 -14.98 -8.91
CA SER A 133 -15.83 -14.35 -8.24
C SER A 133 -15.43 -13.07 -7.49
N SER A 134 -14.22 -13.02 -6.93
CA SER A 134 -13.67 -11.80 -6.30
C SER A 134 -13.38 -10.70 -7.32
N LEU A 135 -12.83 -11.05 -8.49
CA LEU A 135 -12.58 -10.11 -9.58
C LEU A 135 -13.91 -9.55 -10.10
N ASP A 136 -14.91 -10.40 -10.31
CA ASP A 136 -16.25 -10.01 -10.76
C ASP A 136 -16.95 -9.12 -9.74
N ALA A 137 -16.95 -9.50 -8.45
CA ALA A 137 -17.54 -8.71 -7.37
C ALA A 137 -16.83 -7.36 -7.17
N GLY A 138 -15.53 -7.30 -7.43
CA GLY A 138 -14.73 -6.07 -7.43
C GLY A 138 -14.92 -5.21 -8.68
N GLY A 139 -15.74 -5.63 -9.65
CA GLY A 139 -15.95 -4.91 -10.91
C GLY A 139 -14.72 -4.90 -11.82
N ILE A 140 -13.77 -5.82 -11.64
CA ILE A 140 -12.55 -5.91 -12.43
C ILE A 140 -12.83 -6.73 -13.69
N VAL A 141 -13.03 -6.03 -14.80
CA VAL A 141 -13.17 -6.67 -16.12
C VAL A 141 -11.78 -6.97 -16.69
N LEU A 142 -11.58 -8.22 -17.14
CA LEU A 142 -10.35 -8.60 -17.84
C LEU A 142 -10.42 -8.13 -19.30
N ALA A 143 -9.42 -7.35 -19.72
CA ALA A 143 -9.27 -6.95 -21.10
C ALA A 143 -8.79 -8.15 -21.95
N GLU A 144 -8.91 -8.03 -23.28
CA GLU A 144 -8.41 -9.06 -24.20
C GLU A 144 -6.90 -9.31 -24.01
N GLU A 145 -6.16 -8.26 -23.64
CA GLU A 145 -4.72 -8.33 -23.42
C GLU A 145 -4.31 -8.56 -21.96
N SER A 146 -5.26 -8.84 -21.07
CA SER A 146 -4.95 -9.24 -19.70
C SER A 146 -4.09 -10.51 -19.67
N MET A 147 -3.15 -10.55 -18.72
CA MET A 147 -2.27 -11.69 -18.54
C MET A 147 -2.72 -12.56 -17.39
N VAL A 148 -3.04 -13.82 -17.68
CA VAL A 148 -3.38 -14.83 -16.68
C VAL A 148 -2.24 -15.86 -16.63
N LEU A 149 -1.47 -15.82 -15.56
CA LEU A 149 -0.33 -16.70 -15.32
C LEU A 149 -0.71 -17.73 -14.27
N THR A 150 -0.51 -19.02 -14.54
CA THR A 150 -0.90 -20.10 -13.62
C THR A 150 0.24 -21.05 -13.31
N SER A 151 0.30 -21.54 -12.08
CA SER A 151 1.16 -22.65 -11.65
C SER A 151 0.30 -23.89 -11.40
N GLY A 152 0.83 -25.07 -11.72
CA GLY A 152 0.16 -26.35 -11.48
C GLY A 152 -1.23 -26.43 -12.10
N ASN A 153 -2.13 -27.19 -11.48
CA ASN A 153 -3.47 -27.44 -12.02
C ASN A 153 -4.49 -26.39 -11.54
N TYR A 154 -4.10 -25.11 -11.46
CA TYR A 154 -5.03 -24.04 -11.11
C TYR A 154 -6.12 -23.91 -12.20
N SER A 155 -7.39 -23.91 -11.77
CA SER A 155 -8.54 -23.88 -12.67
C SER A 155 -8.82 -22.47 -13.20
N VAL A 156 -9.00 -22.36 -14.52
CA VAL A 156 -9.32 -21.12 -15.23
C VAL A 156 -10.68 -21.30 -15.92
N PRO A 157 -11.66 -20.39 -15.70
CA PRO A 157 -13.00 -20.50 -16.27
C PRO A 157 -12.99 -20.55 -17.80
N ALA A 158 -13.99 -21.22 -18.37
CA ALA A 158 -14.22 -21.21 -19.80
C ALA A 158 -14.44 -19.77 -20.28
N GLY A 159 -13.64 -19.32 -21.24
CA GLY A 159 -13.67 -17.94 -21.78
C GLY A 159 -12.52 -17.05 -21.32
N VAL A 160 -11.81 -17.39 -20.22
CA VAL A 160 -10.61 -16.66 -19.80
C VAL A 160 -9.38 -17.27 -20.45
N ARG A 161 -8.64 -16.47 -21.22
CA ARG A 161 -7.41 -16.93 -21.90
C ARG A 161 -6.25 -17.01 -20.93
N ARG A 162 -5.65 -18.20 -20.80
CA ARG A 162 -4.39 -18.41 -20.06
C ARG A 162 -3.21 -17.95 -20.91
N SER A 163 -2.41 -17.02 -20.38
CA SER A 163 -1.25 -16.46 -21.08
C SER A 163 0.01 -17.30 -20.89
N ALA A 164 0.21 -17.86 -19.70
CA ALA A 164 1.30 -18.80 -19.41
C ALA A 164 0.90 -19.83 -18.35
N HIS A 165 1.53 -20.99 -18.43
CA HIS A 165 1.33 -22.11 -17.51
C HIS A 165 2.67 -22.70 -17.08
N PHE A 166 2.85 -22.85 -15.77
CA PHE A 166 4.07 -23.40 -15.16
C PHE A 166 3.72 -24.68 -14.41
N ALA A 167 4.10 -25.84 -14.96
CA ALA A 167 3.90 -27.11 -14.27
C ALA A 167 4.81 -27.23 -13.03
N ASP A 168 6.03 -26.71 -13.14
CA ASP A 168 7.04 -26.72 -12.08
C ASP A 168 6.95 -25.47 -11.18
N ALA A 169 6.87 -25.70 -9.88
CA ALA A 169 6.81 -24.64 -8.87
C ALA A 169 8.11 -23.82 -8.80
N TRP A 170 9.26 -24.40 -9.20
CA TRP A 170 10.52 -23.66 -9.28
C TRP A 170 10.54 -22.69 -10.46
N GLN A 171 9.94 -23.08 -11.58
CA GLN A 171 9.82 -22.22 -12.74
C GLN A 171 8.87 -21.04 -12.48
N TRP A 172 7.80 -21.26 -11.70
CA TRP A 172 6.95 -20.18 -11.19
C TRP A 172 7.74 -19.11 -10.42
N GLN A 173 8.78 -19.49 -9.65
CA GLN A 173 9.60 -18.52 -8.91
C GLN A 173 10.40 -17.58 -9.83
N LYS A 174 10.73 -18.01 -11.05
CA LYS A 174 11.45 -17.18 -12.02
C LYS A 174 10.60 -16.06 -12.62
N LEU A 175 9.29 -16.04 -12.34
CA LEU A 175 8.43 -14.89 -12.69
C LEU A 175 8.95 -13.58 -12.10
N VAL A 176 9.72 -13.60 -11.01
CA VAL A 176 10.37 -12.39 -10.49
C VAL A 176 11.23 -11.68 -11.54
N ALA A 177 11.86 -12.41 -12.46
CA ALA A 177 12.69 -11.85 -13.52
C ALA A 177 11.91 -11.08 -14.61
N ALA A 178 10.62 -11.38 -14.77
CA ALA A 178 9.71 -10.66 -15.68
C ALA A 178 8.87 -9.61 -14.94
N LEU A 179 8.28 -9.98 -13.81
CA LEU A 179 7.37 -9.12 -13.03
C LEU A 179 8.08 -7.95 -12.34
N ASP A 180 9.42 -7.94 -12.28
CA ASP A 180 10.20 -6.76 -11.90
C ASP A 180 9.99 -5.55 -12.84
N LEU A 181 9.50 -5.79 -14.06
CA LEU A 181 9.14 -4.74 -15.02
C LEU A 181 7.78 -4.07 -14.74
N LEU A 182 7.03 -4.55 -13.74
CA LEU A 182 5.79 -3.89 -13.31
C LEU A 182 6.10 -2.50 -12.72
N PRO A 183 5.19 -1.53 -12.86
CA PRO A 183 5.41 -0.18 -12.36
C PRO A 183 5.33 -0.18 -10.82
N GLU A 184 6.22 0.54 -10.14
CA GLU A 184 6.18 0.64 -8.67
C GLU A 184 4.85 1.18 -8.15
N VAL A 185 4.18 2.05 -8.89
CA VAL A 185 2.85 2.53 -8.55
C VAL A 185 1.87 2.12 -9.65
N PRO A 186 0.75 1.43 -9.33
CA PRO A 186 0.25 1.06 -7.99
C PRO A 186 0.78 -0.28 -7.44
N THR A 187 1.66 -0.98 -8.17
CA THR A 187 2.01 -2.38 -7.86
C THR A 187 2.68 -2.55 -6.49
N GLY A 188 3.47 -1.58 -6.04
CA GLY A 188 4.18 -1.63 -4.75
C GLY A 188 3.24 -1.65 -3.55
N GLU A 189 2.15 -0.88 -3.61
CA GLU A 189 1.08 -0.90 -2.60
C GLU A 189 0.30 -2.21 -2.64
N SER A 190 -0.08 -2.64 -3.85
CA SER A 190 -0.74 -3.93 -4.07
C SER A 190 0.08 -5.11 -3.53
N LEU A 191 1.40 -5.09 -3.76
CA LEU A 191 2.33 -6.09 -3.23
C LEU A 191 2.53 -5.98 -1.71
N ALA A 192 2.39 -4.80 -1.12
CA ALA A 192 2.45 -4.62 0.33
C ALA A 192 1.22 -5.22 1.02
N ASP A 193 0.03 -4.93 0.52
CA ASP A 193 -1.22 -5.56 1.00
C ASP A 193 -1.19 -7.07 0.77
N LEU A 194 -0.82 -7.52 -0.43
CA LEU A 194 -0.73 -8.94 -0.76
C LEU A 194 0.31 -9.68 0.09
N GLU A 195 1.52 -9.11 0.32
CA GLU A 195 2.52 -9.70 1.22
C GLU A 195 1.95 -9.89 2.63
N TRP A 196 1.27 -8.87 3.15
CA TRP A 196 0.67 -8.91 4.48
C TRP A 196 -0.39 -10.01 4.59
N ARG A 197 -1.28 -10.11 3.60
CA ARG A 197 -2.34 -11.14 3.57
C ARG A 197 -1.76 -12.55 3.39
N ILE A 198 -0.74 -12.74 2.56
CA ILE A 198 -0.15 -14.06 2.34
C ILE A 198 0.64 -14.57 3.57
N ARG A 199 1.26 -13.68 4.34
CA ARG A 199 1.89 -14.05 5.63
C ARG A 199 0.86 -14.49 6.66
N ARG A 200 -0.32 -13.86 6.68
CA ARG A 200 -1.45 -14.28 7.53
C ARG A 200 -2.01 -15.63 7.07
N TRP A 201 -2.19 -15.81 5.77
CA TRP A 201 -2.57 -17.09 5.16
C TRP A 201 -1.64 -18.24 5.59
N TYR A 202 -0.33 -18.00 5.60
CA TYR A 202 0.64 -18.98 6.08
C TYR A 202 0.35 -19.40 7.53
N GLN A 203 0.03 -18.43 8.40
CA GLN A 203 -0.26 -18.66 9.82
C GLN A 203 -1.63 -19.31 10.06
N SER A 204 -2.59 -19.15 9.14
CA SER A 204 -3.97 -19.61 9.28
C SER A 204 -4.24 -21.00 8.72
N GLY A 205 -3.22 -21.86 8.61
CA GLY A 205 -3.38 -23.24 8.14
C GLY A 205 -3.33 -23.44 6.62
N ARG A 206 -3.10 -22.38 5.84
CA ARG A 206 -2.87 -22.41 4.38
C ARG A 206 -4.04 -22.95 3.53
N ASP A 207 -5.26 -22.71 3.95
CA ASP A 207 -6.45 -22.91 3.12
C ASP A 207 -6.41 -22.13 1.80
N PRO A 208 -7.18 -22.47 0.75
CA PRO A 208 -7.22 -21.69 -0.48
C PRO A 208 -7.36 -20.18 -0.24
N PHE A 209 -6.50 -19.40 -0.90
CA PHE A 209 -6.38 -17.96 -0.74
C PHE A 209 -6.60 -17.27 -2.07
N SER A 210 -7.39 -16.20 -2.05
CA SER A 210 -7.62 -15.29 -3.17
C SER A 210 -7.44 -13.84 -2.71
N TRP A 211 -6.92 -13.02 -3.60
CA TRP A 211 -6.71 -11.59 -3.43
C TRP A 211 -6.99 -10.88 -4.75
N THR A 212 -7.63 -9.73 -4.66
CA THR A 212 -7.88 -8.82 -5.78
C THR A 212 -7.60 -7.39 -5.34
N VAL A 213 -7.22 -6.53 -6.28
CA VAL A 213 -7.10 -5.10 -5.99
C VAL A 213 -8.48 -4.50 -5.71
N ASP A 214 -8.60 -3.63 -4.71
CA ASP A 214 -9.85 -2.90 -4.46
C ASP A 214 -9.95 -1.73 -5.46
N ARG A 215 -10.40 -2.00 -6.69
CA ARG A 215 -10.64 -0.97 -7.70
C ARG A 215 -12.07 -0.45 -7.57
N LYS A 216 -12.27 0.65 -6.85
CA LYS A 216 -13.41 1.54 -7.15
C LYS A 216 -13.03 2.44 -8.32
N GLU A 217 -13.55 2.16 -9.51
CA GLU A 217 -13.72 3.24 -10.48
C GLU A 217 -14.71 4.24 -9.90
N SER A 218 -14.28 5.49 -9.79
CA SER A 218 -15.17 6.63 -9.63
C SER A 218 -16.24 6.54 -10.71
N GLY A 219 -17.48 6.27 -10.31
CA GLY A 219 -18.64 6.38 -11.17
C GLY A 219 -18.78 7.82 -11.63
N VAL A 220 -18.25 8.12 -12.82
CA VAL A 220 -18.45 9.40 -13.50
C VAL A 220 -19.85 9.38 -14.10
N LEU A 221 -20.80 10.07 -13.46
CA LEU A 221 -21.93 10.62 -14.20
C LEU A 221 -21.50 11.97 -14.81
N GLY A 222 -21.39 11.96 -16.14
CA GLY A 222 -21.65 13.06 -17.06
C GLY A 222 -20.99 14.42 -16.79
N THR A 223 -19.98 14.77 -17.58
CA THR A 223 -20.13 15.65 -18.77
C THR A 223 -18.77 15.90 -19.39
N SER A 224 -18.75 15.91 -20.72
CA SER A 224 -17.57 15.95 -21.56
C SER A 224 -16.67 17.16 -21.26
N GLY A 225 -15.43 16.91 -20.86
CA GLY A 225 -14.39 17.94 -20.68
C GLY A 225 -13.09 17.52 -19.97
N ASP A 226 -13.07 16.42 -19.20
CA ASP A 226 -12.18 16.33 -18.02
C ASP A 226 -10.96 15.38 -18.08
N HIS A 227 -10.60 14.82 -19.23
CA HIS A 227 -9.48 13.85 -19.31
C HIS A 227 -8.09 14.39 -18.93
N PHE A 228 -7.91 15.71 -18.78
CA PHE A 228 -6.64 16.32 -18.37
C PHE A 228 -6.48 16.51 -16.85
N LEU A 229 -7.56 16.53 -16.06
CA LEU A 229 -7.49 16.79 -14.60
C LEU A 229 -7.28 15.52 -13.76
N GLY A 230 -7.88 14.38 -14.13
CA GLY A 230 -7.72 13.12 -13.37
C GLY A 230 -6.31 12.52 -13.43
N ALA A 231 -5.60 12.84 -14.51
CA ALA A 231 -4.23 12.44 -14.76
C ALA A 231 -3.19 13.09 -13.84
N GLY A 232 -3.34 14.39 -13.59
CA GLY A 232 -2.45 15.16 -12.73
C GLY A 232 -2.67 14.80 -11.26
N ASN A 233 -3.92 14.50 -10.88
CA ASN A 233 -4.26 14.13 -9.51
C ASN A 233 -3.68 12.77 -9.09
N ALA A 234 -3.76 11.75 -9.96
CA ALA A 234 -3.15 10.45 -9.69
C ALA A 234 -1.62 10.55 -9.49
N LEU A 235 -0.93 11.30 -10.36
CA LEU A 235 0.52 11.50 -10.21
C LEU A 235 0.88 12.29 -8.95
N ALA A 236 0.04 13.25 -8.54
CA ALA A 236 0.22 13.98 -7.29
C ALA A 236 0.13 13.04 -6.07
N GLU A 237 -0.85 12.14 -6.05
CA GLU A 237 -0.98 11.11 -5.02
C GLU A 237 0.23 10.16 -4.99
N ASP A 238 0.71 9.75 -6.16
CA ASP A 238 1.88 8.86 -6.28
C ASP A 238 3.15 9.55 -5.76
N ILE A 239 3.33 10.84 -6.07
CA ILE A 239 4.41 11.66 -5.53
C ILE A 239 4.31 11.76 -4.01
N LEU A 240 3.12 12.06 -3.49
CA LEU A 240 2.90 12.18 -2.06
C LEU A 240 3.16 10.84 -1.36
N SER A 241 2.72 9.72 -1.93
CA SER A 241 2.99 8.37 -1.43
C SER A 241 4.48 8.04 -1.40
N ALA A 242 5.21 8.31 -2.49
CA ALA A 242 6.65 8.10 -2.55
C ALA A 242 7.43 8.96 -1.55
N ILE A 243 7.05 10.22 -1.39
CA ILE A 243 7.66 11.13 -0.40
C ILE A 243 7.38 10.62 1.02
N ARG A 244 6.13 10.26 1.32
CA ARG A 244 5.74 9.72 2.64
C ARG A 244 6.52 8.45 2.98
N GLN A 245 6.56 7.48 2.08
CA GLN A 245 7.30 6.23 2.30
C GLN A 245 8.79 6.51 2.50
N GLY A 246 9.36 7.43 1.71
CA GLY A 246 10.76 7.83 1.88
C GLY A 246 11.05 8.53 3.21
N LEU A 247 10.14 9.35 3.73
CA LEU A 247 10.25 9.96 5.07
C LEU A 247 10.17 8.91 6.18
N VAL A 248 9.20 7.99 6.09
CA VAL A 248 9.00 6.92 7.09
C VAL A 248 10.18 5.95 7.14
N ASP A 249 10.70 5.53 5.98
CA ASP A 249 11.84 4.61 5.90
C ASP A 249 13.21 5.29 6.09
N GLY A 250 13.23 6.62 6.24
CA GLY A 250 14.45 7.42 6.44
C GLY A 250 15.28 7.63 5.17
N THR A 251 14.70 7.37 3.99
CA THR A 251 15.32 7.70 2.69
C THR A 251 15.34 9.21 2.46
N PHE A 252 14.33 9.91 2.98
CA PHE A 252 14.28 11.37 3.05
C PHE A 252 14.27 11.80 4.51
N SER A 253 14.96 12.88 4.83
CA SER A 253 14.83 13.57 6.11
C SER A 253 13.96 14.81 5.97
N GLY A 254 13.31 15.22 7.06
CA GLY A 254 12.72 16.55 7.15
C GLY A 254 13.73 17.63 6.74
N ASP A 255 13.25 18.63 6.01
CA ASP A 255 14.05 19.74 5.45
C ASP A 255 15.04 19.36 4.34
N SER A 256 15.08 18.09 3.92
CA SER A 256 15.93 17.67 2.80
C SER A 256 15.25 17.89 1.46
N GLU A 257 15.96 18.54 0.53
CA GLU A 257 15.48 18.76 -0.83
C GLU A 257 15.37 17.43 -1.61
N ILE A 258 14.20 17.18 -2.18
CA ILE A 258 13.90 16.08 -3.08
C ILE A 258 13.83 16.68 -4.49
N SER A 259 14.83 16.37 -5.32
CA SER A 259 14.83 16.86 -6.71
C SER A 259 13.76 16.17 -7.56
N LEU A 260 13.24 16.88 -8.56
CA LEU A 260 12.29 16.29 -9.52
C LEU A 260 12.91 15.12 -10.28
N GLY A 261 14.24 15.12 -10.46
CA GLY A 261 14.98 13.99 -11.03
C GLY A 261 14.93 12.74 -10.14
N THR A 262 14.94 12.90 -8.81
CA THR A 262 14.73 11.79 -7.88
C THR A 262 13.30 11.26 -7.97
N LEU A 263 12.30 12.14 -8.00
CA LEU A 263 10.89 11.74 -8.21
C LEU A 263 10.69 11.05 -9.57
N ASN A 264 11.35 11.54 -10.62
CA ASN A 264 11.34 10.89 -11.93
C ASN A 264 11.97 9.49 -11.89
N ARG A 265 13.06 9.27 -11.17
CA ARG A 265 13.62 7.91 -11.03
C ARG A 265 12.73 6.98 -10.22
N LEU A 266 12.01 7.50 -9.23
CA LEU A 266 11.15 6.71 -8.34
C LEU A 266 9.80 6.36 -8.96
N LEU A 267 9.21 7.30 -9.69
CA LEU A 267 7.86 7.18 -10.25
C LEU A 267 7.88 6.96 -11.74
N GLY A 268 8.96 7.36 -12.39
CA GLY A 268 9.13 7.32 -13.81
C GLY A 268 8.47 8.46 -14.59
N ALA A 269 7.47 9.15 -14.05
CA ALA A 269 6.72 10.16 -14.82
C ALA A 269 7.60 11.26 -15.44
N PRO A 270 7.22 11.88 -16.58
CA PRO A 270 8.04 12.90 -17.22
C PRO A 270 8.23 14.07 -16.26
N VAL A 271 9.44 14.65 -16.24
CA VAL A 271 9.76 15.77 -15.34
C VAL A 271 8.78 16.94 -15.47
N ARG A 272 8.22 17.17 -16.67
CA ARG A 272 7.17 18.17 -16.89
C ARG A 272 5.89 17.87 -16.10
N ASP A 273 5.44 16.62 -16.11
CA ASP A 273 4.19 16.21 -15.46
C ASP A 273 4.42 16.11 -13.95
N ILE A 274 5.60 15.65 -13.51
CA ILE A 274 6.02 15.71 -12.10
C ILE A 274 6.02 17.14 -11.61
N ARG A 275 6.56 18.09 -12.39
CA ARG A 275 6.56 19.51 -12.02
C ARG A 275 5.15 20.06 -11.85
N ALA A 276 4.23 19.68 -12.74
CA ALA A 276 2.83 20.09 -12.64
C ALA A 276 2.16 19.52 -11.38
N ALA A 277 2.37 18.23 -11.10
CA ALA A 277 1.83 17.57 -9.90
C ALA A 277 2.45 18.12 -8.60
N VAL A 278 3.76 18.33 -8.57
CA VAL A 278 4.46 19.01 -7.46
C VAL A 278 3.90 20.41 -7.21
N ARG A 279 3.60 21.15 -8.28
CA ARG A 279 3.01 22.47 -8.15
C ARG A 279 1.63 22.40 -7.49
N ALA A 280 0.78 21.45 -7.89
CA ALA A 280 -0.51 21.23 -7.24
C ALA A 280 -0.33 20.87 -5.75
N LEU A 281 0.59 19.95 -5.42
CA LEU A 281 0.90 19.61 -4.04
C LEU A 281 1.43 20.80 -3.22
N THR A 282 2.14 21.73 -3.87
CA THR A 282 2.62 22.96 -3.22
C THR A 282 1.49 23.95 -2.98
N GLU A 283 0.57 24.09 -3.94
CA GLU A 283 -0.65 24.91 -3.80
C GLU A 283 -1.57 24.36 -2.70
N ASP A 284 -1.63 23.03 -2.55
CA ASP A 284 -2.33 22.33 -1.46
C ASP A 284 -1.54 22.32 -0.13
N GLY A 285 -0.34 22.91 -0.06
CA GLY A 285 0.46 22.98 1.17
C GLY A 285 1.01 21.63 1.67
N LEU A 286 1.01 20.60 0.83
CA LEU A 286 1.49 19.25 1.17
C LEU A 286 3.02 19.12 1.07
N VAL A 287 3.63 19.96 0.25
CA VAL A 287 5.08 20.11 0.09
C VAL A 287 5.41 21.59 -0.09
N THR A 288 6.66 21.98 0.14
CA THR A 288 7.15 23.32 -0.16
C THR A 288 8.12 23.26 -1.35
N ALA A 289 7.96 24.14 -2.33
CA ALA A 289 8.97 24.33 -3.36
C ALA A 289 10.26 24.91 -2.72
N ALA A 290 11.40 24.25 -2.94
CA ALA A 290 12.70 24.75 -2.48
C ALA A 290 13.41 25.51 -3.62
N ARG A 291 13.44 24.92 -4.82
CA ARG A 291 13.95 25.50 -6.08
C ARG A 291 13.00 25.15 -7.22
N SER A 292 13.29 25.64 -8.42
CA SER A 292 12.47 25.35 -9.62
C SER A 292 12.42 23.85 -9.99
N ASP A 293 13.35 23.05 -9.47
CA ASP A 293 13.51 21.63 -9.72
C ASP A 293 13.63 20.77 -8.44
N SER A 294 13.22 21.30 -7.28
CA SER A 294 13.20 20.57 -6.02
C SER A 294 12.06 20.96 -5.09
N VAL A 295 11.61 19.98 -4.30
CA VAL A 295 10.63 20.15 -3.23
C VAL A 295 11.21 19.74 -1.89
N VAL A 296 10.62 20.22 -0.81
CA VAL A 296 10.98 19.83 0.55
C VAL A 296 9.72 19.65 1.37
N VAL A 297 9.74 18.68 2.30
CA VAL A 297 8.72 18.57 3.34
C VAL A 297 9.31 19.17 4.60
N ARG A 298 8.74 20.29 5.02
CA ARG A 298 9.20 21.01 6.21
C ARG A 298 8.49 20.49 7.44
N ILE A 299 9.17 20.60 8.58
CA ILE A 299 8.52 20.46 9.88
C ILE A 299 7.54 21.64 10.02
N PRO A 300 6.25 21.40 10.34
CA PRO A 300 5.27 22.49 10.44
C PRO A 300 5.52 23.38 11.66
N SER A 301 5.12 24.64 11.58
CA SER A 301 5.11 25.52 12.74
C SER A 301 3.96 25.15 13.70
N LEU A 302 4.03 25.64 14.94
CA LEU A 302 2.94 25.47 15.91
C LEU A 302 1.64 26.13 15.44
N ASP A 303 1.73 27.26 14.74
CA ASP A 303 0.58 27.98 14.20
C ASP A 303 -0.06 27.18 13.06
N ASP A 304 0.74 26.64 12.14
CA ASP A 304 0.24 25.82 11.01
C ASP A 304 -0.54 24.60 11.53
N VAL A 305 0.01 23.90 12.53
CA VAL A 305 -0.65 22.75 13.14
C VAL A 305 -1.94 23.18 13.84
N SER A 306 -1.91 24.28 14.59
CA SER A 306 -3.07 24.78 15.32
C SER A 306 -4.21 25.15 14.37
N GLU A 307 -3.92 25.90 13.31
CA GLU A 307 -4.92 26.31 12.31
C GLU A 307 -5.51 25.09 11.58
N THR A 308 -4.65 24.15 11.15
CA THR A 308 -5.07 22.91 10.49
C THR A 308 -6.05 22.13 11.36
N TYR A 309 -5.75 21.96 12.65
CA TYR A 309 -6.61 21.20 13.56
C TYR A 309 -7.88 21.97 13.95
N MET A 310 -7.83 23.30 14.08
CA MET A 310 -9.02 24.12 14.30
C MET A 310 -10.01 24.00 13.13
N ALA A 311 -9.51 24.06 11.89
CA ALA A 311 -10.33 23.87 10.69
C ALA A 311 -10.93 22.46 10.63
N ARG A 312 -10.12 21.42 10.87
CA ARG A 312 -10.59 20.02 10.90
C ARG A 312 -11.61 19.77 12.00
N ARG A 313 -11.42 20.37 13.18
CA ARG A 313 -12.36 20.31 14.30
C ARG A 313 -13.72 20.90 13.95
N ALA A 314 -13.75 22.07 13.32
CA ALA A 314 -14.98 22.75 12.95
C ALA A 314 -15.69 22.07 11.76
N LEU A 315 -14.97 21.79 10.67
CA LEU A 315 -15.53 21.22 9.45
C LEU A 315 -15.90 19.75 9.62
N GLY A 316 -15.07 18.95 10.30
CA GLY A 316 -15.37 17.54 10.51
C GLY A 316 -16.58 17.32 11.41
N ALA A 317 -16.88 18.24 12.34
CA ALA A 317 -18.14 18.23 13.08
C ALA A 317 -19.37 18.35 12.17
N ILE A 318 -19.28 19.08 11.05
CA ILE A 318 -20.36 19.17 10.05
C ILE A 318 -20.52 17.83 9.34
N VAL A 319 -19.42 17.24 8.90
CA VAL A 319 -19.38 15.95 8.22
C VAL A 319 -19.94 14.82 9.07
N VAL A 320 -19.49 14.71 10.33
CA VAL A 320 -19.92 13.66 11.26
C VAL A 320 -21.43 13.70 11.49
N ARG A 321 -22.03 14.89 11.59
CA ARG A 321 -23.49 15.03 11.66
C ARG A 321 -24.18 14.58 10.37
N ALA A 322 -23.62 14.91 9.22
CA ALA A 322 -24.16 14.52 7.92
C ALA A 322 -24.05 13.00 7.69
N ALA A 323 -22.98 12.37 8.15
CA ALA A 323 -22.71 10.93 8.05
C ALA A 323 -23.69 10.06 8.86
N SER A 324 -24.49 10.62 9.77
CA SER A 324 -25.57 9.89 10.47
C SER A 324 -26.61 9.24 9.55
N ARG A 325 -26.61 9.61 8.27
CA ARG A 325 -27.48 9.08 7.22
C ARG A 325 -26.69 8.42 6.09
N TRP A 326 -25.47 7.97 6.36
CA TRP A 326 -24.65 7.29 5.37
C TRP A 326 -25.36 6.08 4.74
N SER A 327 -25.06 5.80 3.48
CA SER A 327 -25.57 4.61 2.82
C SER A 327 -24.95 3.34 3.43
N PRO A 328 -25.57 2.15 3.26
CA PRO A 328 -24.97 0.89 3.68
C PRO A 328 -23.55 0.70 3.13
N GLU A 329 -23.30 1.11 1.90
CA GLU A 329 -21.99 1.05 1.25
C GLU A 329 -21.00 2.06 1.84
N GLY A 330 -21.46 3.26 2.22
CA GLY A 330 -20.66 4.26 2.92
C GLY A 330 -20.22 3.75 4.29
N ARG A 331 -21.19 3.29 5.10
CA ARG A 331 -20.96 2.67 6.41
C ARG A 331 -19.98 1.50 6.33
N SER A 332 -20.18 0.58 5.37
CA SER A 332 -19.32 -0.60 5.21
C SER A 332 -17.88 -0.24 4.90
N ARG A 333 -17.62 0.84 4.13
CA ARG A 333 -16.26 1.31 3.85
C ARG A 333 -15.57 1.82 5.09
N VAL A 334 -16.25 2.67 5.86
CA VAL A 334 -15.69 3.22 7.11
C VAL A 334 -15.38 2.09 8.09
N LYS A 335 -16.29 1.11 8.21
CA LYS A 335 -16.11 -0.06 9.08
C LYS A 335 -14.92 -0.93 8.66
N HIS A 336 -14.67 -1.09 7.36
CA HIS A 336 -13.54 -1.86 6.85
C HIS A 336 -12.21 -1.33 7.37
N HIS A 337 -11.95 -0.03 7.25
CA HIS A 337 -10.71 0.58 7.76
C HIS A 337 -10.59 0.50 9.29
N LEU A 338 -11.73 0.59 10.00
CA LEU A 338 -11.74 0.40 11.46
C LEU A 338 -11.33 -1.03 11.86
N ASP A 339 -11.78 -2.04 11.12
CA ASP A 339 -11.42 -3.44 11.35
C ASP A 339 -9.94 -3.71 11.07
N GLU A 340 -9.41 -3.18 9.96
CA GLU A 340 -7.98 -3.23 9.67
C GLU A 340 -7.13 -2.51 10.74
N LEU A 341 -7.63 -1.40 11.27
CA LEU A 341 -6.95 -0.65 12.33
C LEU A 341 -6.90 -1.46 13.63
N GLY A 342 -7.95 -2.24 13.92
CA GLY A 342 -7.98 -3.19 15.03
C GLY A 342 -6.85 -4.21 14.98
N ASP A 343 -6.57 -4.74 13.78
CA ASP A 343 -5.45 -5.66 13.55
C ASP A 343 -4.09 -4.99 13.74
N CYS A 344 -3.95 -3.74 13.29
CA CYS A 344 -2.72 -2.96 13.42
C CYS A 344 -2.42 -2.56 14.87
N ALA A 345 -3.45 -2.18 15.62
CA ALA A 345 -3.31 -1.83 17.03
C ALA A 345 -2.81 -3.00 17.88
N ARG A 346 -3.28 -4.23 17.61
CA ARG A 346 -2.80 -5.44 18.29
C ARG A 346 -1.32 -5.73 18.05
N ARG A 347 -0.78 -5.33 16.89
CA ARG A 347 0.63 -5.52 16.51
C ARG A 347 1.51 -4.31 16.82
N ASN A 348 0.93 -3.24 17.36
CA ASN A 348 1.58 -1.96 17.57
C ASN A 348 2.28 -1.41 16.30
N ASP A 349 1.68 -1.63 15.13
CA ASP A 349 2.20 -1.11 13.86
C ASP A 349 1.80 0.36 13.71
N VAL A 350 2.64 1.25 14.26
CA VAL A 350 2.41 2.70 14.29
C VAL A 350 2.21 3.28 12.90
N ALA A 351 3.10 2.94 11.95
CA ALA A 351 3.04 3.51 10.61
C ALA A 351 1.73 3.12 9.91
N ARG A 352 1.38 1.83 9.89
CA ARG A 352 0.13 1.37 9.25
C ARG A 352 -1.10 1.91 9.97
N ALA A 353 -1.10 2.00 11.29
CA ALA A 353 -2.21 2.55 12.06
C ALA A 353 -2.52 4.01 11.67
N HIS A 354 -1.49 4.82 11.43
CA HIS A 354 -1.69 6.18 10.94
C HIS A 354 -2.28 6.22 9.53
N TYR A 355 -1.83 5.36 8.60
CA TYR A 355 -2.41 5.31 7.25
C TYR A 355 -3.89 4.93 7.32
N LEU A 356 -4.23 3.91 8.10
CA LEU A 356 -5.62 3.49 8.29
C LEU A 356 -6.46 4.55 9.01
N ASP A 357 -5.87 5.38 9.88
CA ASP A 357 -6.57 6.52 10.47
C ASP A 357 -6.94 7.59 9.44
N MET A 358 -6.04 7.87 8.49
CA MET A 358 -6.30 8.78 7.38
C MET A 358 -7.38 8.21 6.47
N ASP A 359 -7.28 6.94 6.08
CA ASP A 359 -8.24 6.27 5.19
C ASP A 359 -9.62 6.17 5.83
N PHE A 360 -9.69 5.86 7.13
CA PHE A 360 -10.93 5.90 7.92
C PHE A 360 -11.59 7.29 7.86
N GLN A 361 -10.81 8.35 8.06
CA GLN A 361 -11.32 9.73 8.03
C GLN A 361 -11.80 10.14 6.64
N ILE A 362 -11.03 9.85 5.59
CA ILE A 362 -11.42 10.16 4.20
C ILE A 362 -12.70 9.41 3.83
N ALA A 363 -12.78 8.10 4.13
CA ALA A 363 -13.98 7.30 3.89
C ALA A 363 -15.20 7.83 4.65
N LEU A 364 -15.01 8.30 5.89
CA LEU A 364 -16.05 8.96 6.67
C LEU A 364 -16.53 10.26 6.01
N PHE A 365 -15.60 11.05 5.48
CA PHE A 365 -15.94 12.31 4.82
C PHE A 365 -16.74 12.08 3.53
N GLU A 366 -16.31 11.14 2.70
CA GLU A 366 -17.04 10.73 1.51
C GLU A 366 -18.41 10.14 1.84
N GLY A 367 -18.51 9.38 2.92
CA GLY A 367 -19.74 8.77 3.41
C GLY A 367 -20.80 9.78 3.88
N SER A 368 -20.44 11.06 4.04
CA SER A 368 -21.35 12.08 4.58
C SER A 368 -22.34 12.64 3.57
N GLY A 369 -22.19 12.36 2.27
CA GLY A 369 -23.03 12.88 1.20
C GLY A 369 -22.89 14.39 0.92
N LEU A 370 -21.84 15.03 1.45
CA LEU A 370 -21.52 16.44 1.18
C LEU A 370 -20.58 16.54 -0.02
N ASN A 371 -20.71 17.60 -0.83
CA ASN A 371 -19.94 17.71 -2.08
C ASN A 371 -18.63 18.51 -1.97
N ARG A 372 -18.54 19.46 -1.05
CA ARG A 372 -17.40 20.42 -0.98
C ARG A 372 -16.53 20.24 0.25
N ILE A 373 -17.17 20.06 1.41
CA ILE A 373 -16.47 19.95 2.70
C ILE A 373 -15.54 18.71 2.74
N PRO A 374 -15.92 17.53 2.20
CA PRO A 374 -15.04 16.37 2.19
C PRO A 374 -13.70 16.61 1.49
N ALA A 375 -13.71 17.25 0.31
CA ALA A 375 -12.48 17.56 -0.42
C ALA A 375 -11.53 18.49 0.38
N PHE A 376 -12.08 19.52 1.03
CA PHE A 376 -11.27 20.39 1.91
C PHE A 376 -10.69 19.62 3.10
N LEU A 377 -11.49 18.78 3.75
CA LEU A 377 -11.05 17.98 4.88
C LEU A 377 -10.04 16.91 4.49
N GLU A 378 -10.16 16.34 3.30
CA GLU A 378 -9.19 15.41 2.74
C GLU A 378 -7.82 16.08 2.61
N THR A 379 -7.74 17.28 2.01
CA THR A 379 -6.49 18.06 1.93
C THR A 379 -5.91 18.35 3.31
N LEU A 380 -6.72 18.85 4.25
CA LEU A 380 -6.25 19.12 5.62
C LEU A 380 -5.79 17.86 6.37
N THR A 381 -6.42 16.72 6.09
CA THR A 381 -6.05 15.43 6.69
C THR A 381 -4.74 14.92 6.09
N LYS A 382 -4.54 15.06 4.78
CA LYS A 382 -3.27 14.77 4.10
C LYS A 382 -2.14 15.68 4.61
N GLN A 383 -2.39 16.97 4.83
CA GLN A 383 -1.42 17.89 5.45
C GLN A 383 -1.03 17.42 6.87
N ALA A 384 -2.00 17.12 7.71
CA ALA A 384 -1.73 16.60 9.06
C ALA A 384 -0.97 15.26 9.04
N PHE A 385 -1.23 14.42 8.03
CA PHE A 385 -0.47 13.20 7.82
C PHE A 385 0.98 13.46 7.38
N MET A 386 1.19 14.45 6.50
CA MET A 386 2.54 14.87 6.10
C MET A 386 3.34 15.42 7.29
N HIS A 387 2.69 16.15 8.19
CA HIS A 387 3.29 16.58 9.45
C HIS A 387 3.76 15.39 10.29
N PHE A 388 2.95 14.34 10.40
CA PHE A 388 3.37 13.08 11.03
C PHE A 388 4.58 12.47 10.31
N ALA A 389 4.50 12.28 8.99
CA ALA A 389 5.52 11.60 8.21
C ALA A 389 6.90 12.28 8.33
N VAL A 390 6.95 13.62 8.31
CA VAL A 390 8.21 14.37 8.40
C VAL A 390 8.87 14.27 9.78
N MET A 391 8.10 14.09 10.85
CA MET A 391 8.65 13.86 12.19
C MET A 391 9.16 12.41 12.37
N GLY A 392 8.68 11.48 11.53
CA GLY A 392 9.17 10.10 11.43
C GLY A 392 9.05 9.32 12.74
N ALA A 393 10.01 8.41 12.99
CA ALA A 393 9.98 7.47 14.13
C ALA A 393 9.91 8.11 15.53
N ARG A 394 10.10 9.44 15.64
CA ARG A 394 9.96 10.15 16.91
C ARG A 394 8.50 10.35 17.28
N TYR A 395 7.65 10.54 16.27
CA TYR A 395 6.20 10.62 16.46
C TYR A 395 5.63 9.21 16.59
N ALA A 396 5.30 8.82 17.81
CA ALA A 396 4.82 7.48 18.15
C ALA A 396 3.44 7.56 18.81
N PHE A 397 2.47 8.13 18.10
CA PHE A 397 1.11 8.21 18.60
C PHE A 397 0.51 6.80 18.67
N SER A 398 -0.15 6.49 19.79
CA SER A 398 -0.53 5.11 20.10
C SER A 398 -1.59 4.58 19.13
N PRO A 399 -1.34 3.46 18.43
CA PRO A 399 -2.36 2.79 17.60
C PRO A 399 -3.63 2.45 18.36
N LYS A 400 -3.52 2.13 19.66
CA LYS A 400 -4.67 1.86 20.51
C LYS A 400 -5.55 3.11 20.69
N ILE A 401 -4.95 4.27 20.94
CA ILE A 401 -5.70 5.52 21.10
C ILE A 401 -6.43 5.86 19.79
N ILE A 402 -5.78 5.70 18.64
CA ILE A 402 -6.41 5.90 17.33
C ILE A 402 -7.63 4.97 17.17
N LEU A 403 -7.45 3.68 17.47
CA LEU A 403 -8.53 2.68 17.39
C LEU A 403 -9.70 3.04 18.30
N ASP A 404 -9.44 3.36 19.57
CA ASP A 404 -10.48 3.71 20.54
C ASP A 404 -11.29 4.92 20.05
N GLN A 405 -10.61 5.98 19.56
CA GLN A 405 -11.26 7.18 19.04
C GLN A 405 -12.09 6.92 17.78
N ASN A 406 -11.55 6.13 16.83
CA ASN A 406 -12.26 5.83 15.58
C ASN A 406 -13.46 4.92 15.83
N THR A 407 -13.35 4.01 16.80
CA THR A 407 -14.46 3.16 17.25
C THR A 407 -15.58 4.01 17.82
N GLU A 408 -15.26 4.92 18.74
CA GLU A 408 -16.25 5.80 19.37
C GLU A 408 -16.97 6.70 18.33
N ILE A 409 -16.21 7.28 17.39
CA ILE A 409 -16.79 8.08 16.29
C ILE A 409 -17.72 7.22 15.43
N PHE A 410 -17.31 6.02 15.05
CA PHE A 410 -18.12 5.12 14.22
C PHE A 410 -19.42 4.73 14.94
N GLU A 411 -19.32 4.26 16.19
CA GLU A 411 -20.45 3.77 16.97
C GLU A 411 -21.48 4.86 17.27
N THR A 412 -21.02 6.07 17.61
CA THR A 412 -21.91 7.21 17.89
C THR A 412 -22.61 7.73 16.63
N ILE A 413 -21.97 7.67 15.46
CA ILE A 413 -22.62 7.95 14.17
C ILE A 413 -23.67 6.87 13.87
N ASP A 414 -23.33 5.60 14.05
CA ASP A 414 -24.19 4.47 13.72
C ASP A 414 -25.44 4.39 14.63
N ALA A 415 -25.29 4.79 15.89
CA ALA A 415 -26.39 4.94 16.84
C ALA A 415 -27.26 6.19 16.58
N GLY A 416 -26.86 7.08 15.66
CA GLY A 416 -27.56 8.33 15.38
C GLY A 416 -27.39 9.39 16.48
N GLU A 417 -26.41 9.25 17.36
CA GLU A 417 -26.16 10.13 18.50
C GLU A 417 -25.35 11.37 18.10
N LEU A 418 -25.98 12.28 17.34
CA LEU A 418 -25.29 13.41 16.70
C LEU A 418 -24.41 14.27 17.63
N ARG A 419 -24.86 14.48 18.88
CA ARG A 419 -24.11 15.25 19.87
C ARG A 419 -22.87 14.49 20.35
N ALA A 420 -23.01 13.20 20.64
CA ALA A 420 -21.90 12.35 21.04
C ALA A 420 -20.89 12.24 19.90
N ALA A 421 -21.34 11.95 18.68
CA ALA A 421 -20.47 11.85 17.51
C ALA A 421 -19.68 13.14 17.24
N THR A 422 -20.34 14.30 17.34
CA THR A 422 -19.67 15.61 17.22
C THR A 422 -18.60 15.78 18.30
N LEU A 423 -18.90 15.40 19.54
CA LEU A 423 -17.96 15.50 20.65
C LEU A 423 -16.76 14.57 20.45
N SER A 424 -16.98 13.29 20.10
CA SER A 424 -15.91 12.32 19.86
C SER A 424 -14.96 12.78 18.75
N TRP A 425 -15.50 13.38 17.67
CA TRP A 425 -14.67 14.00 16.63
C TRP A 425 -13.82 15.16 17.15
N GLN A 426 -14.46 16.09 17.89
CA GLN A 426 -13.76 17.24 18.44
C GLN A 426 -12.65 16.81 19.42
N THR A 427 -12.94 15.83 20.28
CA THR A 427 -11.96 15.24 21.20
C THR A 427 -10.80 14.60 20.43
N LYS A 428 -11.06 13.86 19.34
CA LYS A 428 -9.99 13.31 18.49
C LYS A 428 -9.07 14.41 17.94
N MET A 429 -9.65 15.51 17.46
CA MET A 429 -8.86 16.65 16.96
C MET A 429 -8.07 17.32 18.08
N ASP A 430 -8.68 17.56 19.25
CA ASP A 430 -8.03 18.20 20.39
C ASP A 430 -6.86 17.35 20.93
N VAL A 431 -7.03 16.03 20.99
CA VAL A 431 -5.96 15.08 21.37
C VAL A 431 -4.82 15.09 20.34
N GLY A 432 -5.15 15.04 19.05
CA GLY A 432 -4.15 15.06 17.97
C GLY A 432 -3.33 16.36 17.96
N LEU A 433 -4.00 17.50 18.13
CA LEU A 433 -3.38 18.82 18.24
C LEU A 433 -2.42 18.87 19.43
N ASN A 434 -2.89 18.52 20.62
CA ASN A 434 -2.08 18.54 21.85
C ASN A 434 -0.84 17.67 21.71
N TYR A 435 -0.98 16.48 21.12
CA TYR A 435 0.15 15.58 20.91
C TYR A 435 1.18 16.18 19.93
N LEU A 436 0.73 16.74 18.81
CA LEU A 436 1.61 17.38 17.83
C LEU A 436 2.35 18.59 18.41
N VAL A 437 1.65 19.47 19.12
CA VAL A 437 2.23 20.66 19.76
C VAL A 437 3.32 20.26 20.74
N GLN A 438 3.04 19.30 21.64
CA GLN A 438 4.04 18.80 22.59
C GLN A 438 5.29 18.24 21.88
N HIS A 439 5.08 17.53 20.77
CA HIS A 439 6.18 16.93 20.02
C HIS A 439 7.05 17.98 19.32
N ILE A 440 6.43 18.96 18.66
CA ILE A 440 7.13 20.05 17.99
C ILE A 440 7.89 20.91 19.01
N SER A 441 7.27 21.25 20.14
CA SER A 441 7.94 21.99 21.21
C SER A 441 9.15 21.23 21.78
N ALA A 442 9.03 19.92 22.01
CA ALA A 442 10.15 19.09 22.47
C ALA A 442 11.29 19.03 21.44
N MET A 443 10.97 18.96 20.15
CA MET A 443 11.96 19.00 19.07
C MET A 443 12.70 20.34 19.01
N ASN A 444 11.97 21.46 19.14
CA ASN A 444 12.56 22.80 19.13
C ASN A 444 13.53 22.98 20.31
N ALA A 445 13.13 22.57 21.52
CA ALA A 445 13.99 22.65 22.70
C ALA A 445 15.30 21.82 22.56
N LEU A 446 15.23 20.64 21.95
CA LEU A 446 16.41 19.80 21.68
C LEU A 446 17.37 20.46 20.66
N ASN A 447 16.83 21.17 19.68
CA ASN A 447 17.63 21.85 18.67
C ASN A 447 18.34 23.09 19.24
N GLU A 448 17.66 23.85 20.10
CA GLU A 448 18.23 25.00 20.82
C GLU A 448 19.37 24.57 21.77
N GLY A 449 19.18 23.48 22.53
CA GLY A 449 20.21 22.94 23.43
C GLY A 449 21.45 22.39 22.70
N ARG A 450 21.31 21.91 21.45
CA ARG A 450 22.44 21.50 20.60
C ARG A 450 23.20 22.68 19.99
N GLY A 451 22.53 23.82 19.79
CA GLY A 451 23.16 25.07 19.35
C GLY A 451 24.05 25.69 20.43
N MET A 452 23.62 25.65 21.70
CA MET A 452 24.39 26.19 22.83
C MET A 452 25.66 25.39 23.17
N ASN A 453 25.70 24.07 22.90
CA ASN A 453 26.90 23.24 23.15
C ASN A 453 27.94 23.26 22.00
N ARG A 454 27.71 24.07 20.96
CA ARG A 454 28.65 24.29 19.85
C ARG A 454 29.22 25.72 19.80
N GLY A 455 28.95 26.52 20.83
CA GLY A 455 29.46 27.89 21.00
C GLY A 455 30.78 27.93 21.75
#